data_AF-A0A428W3N7-F1
#
_entry.id   AF-A0A428W3N7-F1
#
_cell.length_a   1.000
_cell.length_b   1.000
_cell.length_c   1.000
_cell.angle_alpha   90.00
_cell.angle_beta   90.00
_cell.angle_gamma   90.00
#
_symmetry.space_group_name_H-M   'P 1'
#
loop_
_entity.id
_entity.type
_entity.pdbx_description
1 polymer ?
#
loop_
_entity_poly.entity_id
_entity_poly.type
_entity_poly.pdbx_seq_one_letter_code
_entity_poly.pdbx_strand_id
1 'polypeptide(L)'
;MAGWLFVITLVAALVAVYRPFGDYLYRVVTGTRSTVVERGVYRLVGVDPAAEQTWGVYARSVLAFSAVSILFLYLFLRVQDKLWLSLGMPAVTDHVAWNTAVSFVSNTNWQAYSG
;
A
#
# COMPACT_ATOMS: atom_id res chain seq x y z
N MET A 1 26.99 25.10 5.22
CA MET A 1 27.69 23.89 5.72
C MET A 1 26.71 22.80 6.16
N ALA A 2 25.68 23.09 6.97
CA ALA A 2 24.69 22.08 7.39
C ALA A 2 23.93 21.38 6.23
N GLY A 3 23.57 22.10 5.15
CA GLY A 3 22.92 21.49 3.98
C GLY A 3 23.79 20.45 3.26
N TRP A 4 25.10 20.69 3.16
CA TRP A 4 26.03 19.73 2.56
C TRP A 4 26.20 18.47 3.42
N LEU A 5 26.27 18.64 4.74
CA LEU A 5 26.30 17.50 5.67
C LEU A 5 25.02 16.65 5.53
N PHE A 6 23.84 17.27 5.43
CA PHE A 6 22.58 16.57 5.20
C PHE A 6 22.59 15.77 3.88
N VAL A 7 22.99 16.39 2.77
CA VAL A 7 23.03 15.72 1.46
C VAL A 7 24.00 14.54 1.47
N ILE A 8 25.21 14.72 2.01
CA ILE A 8 26.22 13.66 2.08
C ILE A 8 25.74 12.49 2.94
N THR A 9 25.17 12.78 4.11
CA THR A 9 24.65 11.75 5.01
C THR A 9 23.46 11.00 4.40
N LEU A 10 22.53 11.71 3.75
CA LEU A 10 21.41 11.09 3.03
C LEU A 10 21.90 10.17 1.91
N VAL A 11 22.82 10.64 1.07
CA VAL A 11 23.37 9.83 -0.03
C VAL A 11 24.13 8.61 0.52
N ALA A 12 24.95 8.79 1.56
CA ALA A 12 25.65 7.68 2.19
C ALA A 12 24.68 6.63 2.76
N ALA A 13 23.59 7.06 3.41
CA ALA A 13 22.55 6.17 3.90
C ALA A 13 21.84 5.41 2.76
N LEU A 14 21.48 6.10 1.66
CA LEU A 14 20.89 5.46 0.49
C LEU A 14 21.84 4.42 -0.13
N VAL A 15 23.13 4.75 -0.26
CA VAL A 15 24.16 3.84 -0.78
C VAL A 15 24.37 2.64 0.15
N ALA A 16 24.26 2.83 1.46
CA ALA A 16 24.36 1.73 2.42
C ALA A 16 23.16 0.77 2.32
N VAL A 17 21.96 1.30 2.06
CA VAL A 17 20.71 0.51 2.08
C VAL A 17 20.35 -0.11 0.71
N TYR A 18 20.74 0.50 -0.42
CA TYR A 18 20.26 0.02 -1.73
C TYR A 18 20.66 -1.43 -2.03
N ARG A 19 21.87 -1.86 -1.65
CA ARG A 19 22.33 -3.24 -1.88
C ARG A 19 21.55 -4.26 -1.04
N PRO A 20 21.55 -4.19 0.31
CA PRO A 20 20.86 -5.21 1.11
C PRO A 20 19.36 -5.25 0.80
N PHE A 21 18.74 -4.08 0.57
CA PHE A 21 17.33 -4.02 0.23
C PHE A 21 17.04 -4.54 -1.20
N GLY A 22 17.89 -4.21 -2.17
CA GLY A 22 17.78 -4.71 -3.54
C GLY A 22 17.95 -6.23 -3.61
N ASP A 23 18.96 -6.78 -2.94
CA ASP A 23 19.19 -8.23 -2.87
C ASP A 23 18.02 -8.95 -2.20
N TYR A 24 17.44 -8.35 -1.15
CA TYR A 24 16.25 -8.87 -0.50
C TYR A 24 15.04 -8.88 -1.45
N LEU A 25 14.75 -7.76 -2.14
CA LEU A 25 13.67 -7.68 -3.12
C LEU A 25 13.85 -8.69 -4.24
N TYR A 26 15.08 -8.84 -4.77
CA TYR A 26 15.37 -9.86 -5.78
C TYR A 26 15.00 -11.26 -5.29
N ARG A 27 15.39 -11.63 -4.07
CA ARG A 27 15.07 -12.94 -3.47
C ARG A 27 13.57 -13.14 -3.26
N VAL A 28 12.83 -12.10 -2.87
CA VAL A 28 11.37 -12.19 -2.67
C VAL A 28 10.64 -12.31 -4.00
N VAL A 29 11.04 -11.56 -5.03
CA VAL A 29 10.34 -11.52 -6.32
C VAL A 29 10.68 -12.74 -7.19
N THR A 30 11.91 -13.25 -7.13
CA THR A 30 12.35 -14.40 -7.94
C THR A 30 12.37 -15.73 -7.18
N GLY A 31 12.33 -15.68 -5.84
CA GLY A 31 12.40 -16.87 -5.01
C GLY A 31 11.16 -17.75 -5.17
N THR A 32 11.38 -19.04 -5.42
CA THR A 32 10.32 -20.04 -5.54
C THR A 32 9.99 -20.74 -4.22
N ARG A 33 10.67 -20.36 -3.12
CA ARG A 33 10.54 -21.03 -1.82
C ARG A 33 9.63 -20.23 -0.90
N SER A 34 8.48 -20.81 -0.56
CA SER A 34 7.58 -20.23 0.43
C SER A 34 7.89 -20.70 1.85
N THR A 35 7.99 -19.77 2.79
CA THR A 35 8.12 -20.07 4.22
C THR A 35 6.85 -20.78 4.75
N VAL A 36 6.91 -21.39 5.93
CA VAL A 36 5.73 -22.06 6.53
C VAL A 36 4.62 -21.04 6.81
N VAL A 37 4.99 -19.82 7.21
CA VAL A 37 4.05 -18.72 7.45
C VAL A 37 3.38 -18.29 6.14
N GLU A 38 4.15 -18.09 5.07
CA GLU A 38 3.61 -17.74 3.74
C GLU A 38 2.63 -18.79 3.24
N ARG A 39 2.98 -20.08 3.35
CA ARG A 39 2.07 -21.18 2.97
C ARG A 39 0.78 -21.16 3.77
N GLY A 40 0.84 -20.82 5.06
CA GLY A 40 -0.34 -20.61 5.89
C GLY A 40 -1.23 -19.48 5.36
N VAL A 41 -0.65 -18.32 5.07
CA VAL A 41 -1.37 -17.16 4.53
C VAL A 41 -1.98 -17.47 3.16
N TYR A 42 -1.22 -18.06 2.24
CA TYR A 42 -1.70 -18.45 0.91
C TYR A 42 -2.90 -19.39 1.02
N ARG A 43 -2.87 -20.35 1.94
CA ARG A 43 -4.00 -21.26 2.16
C ARG A 43 -5.23 -20.54 2.74
N LEU A 44 -5.04 -19.58 3.64
CA LEU A 44 -6.14 -18.81 4.23
C LEU A 44 -6.82 -17.87 3.21
N VAL A 45 -6.02 -17.25 2.33
CA VAL A 45 -6.53 -16.34 1.30
C VAL A 45 -6.96 -17.09 0.03
N GLY A 46 -6.59 -18.37 -0.10
CA GLY A 46 -6.90 -19.20 -1.27
C GLY A 46 -6.03 -18.88 -2.49
N VAL A 47 -4.81 -18.37 -2.28
CA VAL A 47 -3.86 -18.02 -3.33
C VAL A 47 -2.98 -19.22 -3.65
N ASP A 48 -2.82 -19.52 -4.94
CA ASP A 48 -1.80 -20.46 -5.41
C ASP A 48 -0.52 -19.68 -5.78
N PRO A 49 0.57 -19.79 -5.01
CA PRO A 49 1.81 -19.07 -5.30
C PRO A 49 2.56 -19.59 -6.54
N ALA A 50 2.20 -20.77 -7.07
CA ALA A 50 2.81 -21.33 -8.28
C ALA A 50 2.06 -20.91 -9.56
N ALA A 51 0.89 -20.28 -9.43
CA ALA A 51 0.08 -19.88 -10.58
C ALA A 51 0.66 -18.61 -11.24
N GLU A 52 1.07 -18.73 -12.50
CA GLU A 52 1.45 -17.57 -13.30
C GLU A 52 0.22 -16.81 -13.81
N GLN A 53 0.31 -15.47 -13.84
CA GLN A 53 -0.71 -14.62 -14.41
C GLN A 53 -0.26 -14.07 -15.76
N THR A 54 -1.12 -14.19 -16.78
CA THR A 54 -0.93 -13.44 -18.03
C THR A 54 -1.12 -11.95 -17.77
N TRP A 55 -0.50 -11.09 -18.58
CA TRP A 55 -0.55 -9.64 -18.40
C TRP A 55 -1.98 -9.08 -18.28
N GLY A 56 -2.94 -9.64 -19.03
CA GLY A 56 -4.35 -9.21 -19.00
C GLY A 56 -5.10 -9.66 -17.74
N VAL A 57 -4.71 -10.80 -17.15
CA VAL A 57 -5.22 -11.22 -15.83
C VAL A 57 -4.63 -10.32 -14.76
N TYR A 58 -3.34 -10.03 -14.82
CA TYR A 58 -2.66 -9.16 -13.87
C TYR A 58 -3.25 -7.74 -13.87
N ALA A 59 -3.39 -7.12 -15.06
CA ALA A 59 -3.96 -5.78 -15.19
C ALA A 59 -5.39 -5.70 -14.64
N ARG A 60 -6.25 -6.67 -14.96
CA ARG A 60 -7.61 -6.74 -14.41
C ARG A 60 -7.62 -6.95 -12.91
N SER A 61 -6.71 -7.78 -12.38
CA SER A 61 -6.59 -8.02 -10.93
C SER A 61 -6.22 -6.75 -10.20
N VAL A 62 -5.23 -5.99 -10.71
CA VAL A 62 -4.84 -4.69 -10.15
C VAL A 62 -6.01 -3.69 -10.20
N LEU A 63 -6.70 -3.57 -11.33
CA LEU A 63 -7.84 -2.65 -11.46
C LEU A 63 -9.00 -3.03 -10.53
N ALA A 64 -9.34 -4.33 -10.44
CA ALA A 64 -10.38 -4.81 -9.56
C ALA A 64 -10.02 -4.59 -8.08
N PHE A 65 -8.79 -4.89 -7.69
CA PHE A 65 -8.29 -4.65 -6.33
C PHE A 65 -8.33 -3.16 -5.99
N SER A 66 -7.91 -2.28 -6.91
CA SER A 66 -7.99 -0.83 -6.73
C SER A 66 -9.43 -0.35 -6.58
N ALA A 67 -10.35 -0.82 -7.43
CA ALA A 67 -11.76 -0.46 -7.34
C ALA A 67 -12.37 -0.87 -6.00
N VAL A 68 -12.12 -2.10 -5.54
CA VAL A 68 -12.58 -2.58 -4.23
C VAL A 68 -11.97 -1.75 -3.11
N SER A 69 -10.67 -1.43 -3.19
CA SER A 69 -9.97 -0.62 -2.18
C SER A 69 -10.54 0.81 -2.10
N ILE A 70 -10.85 1.44 -3.23
CA ILE A 70 -11.47 2.78 -3.27
C ILE A 70 -12.83 2.74 -2.59
N LEU A 71 -13.67 1.77 -2.93
CA LEU A 71 -15.01 1.66 -2.36
C LEU A 71 -14.96 1.34 -0.85
N PHE A 72 -14.05 0.46 -0.44
CA PHE A 72 -13.81 0.13 0.96
C PHE A 72 -13.38 1.37 1.75
N LEU A 73 -12.36 2.09 1.27
CA LEU A 73 -11.84 3.27 1.96
C LEU A 73 -12.86 4.42 1.98
N TYR A 74 -13.58 4.63 0.88
CA TYR A 74 -14.68 5.58 0.83
C TYR A 74 -15.72 5.28 1.89
N LEU A 75 -16.23 4.04 1.94
CA LEU A 75 -17.23 3.64 2.91
C LEU A 75 -16.70 3.78 4.35
N PHE A 76 -15.46 3.37 4.57
CA PHE A 76 -14.78 3.49 5.86
C PHE A 76 -14.77 4.94 6.37
N LEU A 77 -14.37 5.90 5.51
CA LEU A 77 -14.38 7.32 5.85
C LEU A 77 -15.80 7.87 6.10
N ARG A 78 -16.81 7.35 5.39
CA ARG A 78 -18.21 7.75 5.54
C ARG A 78 -18.87 7.24 6.81
N VAL A 79 -18.35 6.17 7.41
CA VAL A 79 -18.84 5.60 8.68
C VAL A 79 -17.88 5.83 9.84
N GLN A 80 -16.80 6.59 9.62
CA GLN A 80 -15.72 6.80 10.59
C GLN A 80 -16.23 7.35 11.92
N ASP A 81 -17.26 8.20 11.89
CA ASP A 81 -17.91 8.79 13.06
C ASP A 81 -18.59 7.75 13.97
N LYS A 82 -18.99 6.61 13.41
CA LYS A 82 -19.69 5.52 14.11
C LYS A 82 -18.77 4.41 14.62
N LEU A 83 -17.49 4.45 14.26
CA LEU A 83 -16.54 3.44 14.69
C LEU A 83 -16.22 3.62 16.18
N TRP A 84 -15.95 2.51 16.86
CA TRP A 84 -15.55 2.47 18.27
C TRP A 84 -14.33 3.35 18.65
N LEU A 85 -13.47 3.66 17.68
CA LEU A 85 -12.28 4.49 17.84
C LEU A 85 -12.50 5.92 17.32
N SER A 86 -13.76 6.32 17.11
CA SER A 86 -14.12 7.68 16.72
C SER A 86 -13.76 8.67 17.83
N LEU A 87 -13.02 9.73 17.47
CA LEU A 87 -12.66 10.82 18.38
C LEU A 87 -13.79 11.85 18.53
N GLY A 88 -15.02 11.51 18.15
CA GLY A 88 -16.17 12.42 18.17
C GLY A 88 -16.19 13.43 17.02
N MET A 89 -15.38 13.22 15.98
CA MET A 89 -15.42 14.04 14.76
C MET A 89 -16.64 13.68 13.90
N PRO A 90 -17.23 14.65 13.17
CA PRO A 90 -18.30 14.36 12.22
C PRO A 90 -17.79 13.47 11.08
N ALA A 91 -18.72 12.77 10.42
CA ALA A 91 -18.41 11.97 9.25
C ALA A 91 -17.73 12.82 8.16
N VAL A 92 -16.68 12.30 7.53
CA VAL A 92 -15.98 12.97 6.42
C VAL A 92 -16.96 13.21 5.29
N THR A 93 -17.07 14.43 4.77
CA THR A 93 -17.99 14.77 3.67
C THR A 93 -17.77 13.89 2.45
N ASP A 94 -18.81 13.68 1.66
CA ASP A 94 -18.83 12.76 0.51
C ASP A 94 -17.71 13.02 -0.50
N HIS A 95 -17.51 14.26 -0.92
CA HIS A 95 -16.50 14.68 -1.88
C HIS A 95 -15.08 14.56 -1.31
N VAL A 96 -14.86 14.88 -0.03
CA VAL A 96 -13.55 14.69 0.62
C VAL A 96 -13.25 13.21 0.77
N ALA A 97 -14.20 12.41 1.25
CA ALA A 97 -14.03 10.96 1.39
C ALA A 97 -13.71 10.31 0.05
N TRP A 98 -14.38 10.73 -1.03
CA TRP A 98 -14.10 10.24 -2.39
C TRP A 98 -12.70 10.63 -2.86
N ASN A 99 -12.35 11.91 -2.76
CA ASN A 99 -11.04 12.41 -3.17
C ASN A 99 -9.90 11.71 -2.40
N THR A 100 -10.03 11.60 -1.09
CA THR A 100 -9.07 10.90 -0.23
C THR A 100 -8.97 9.42 -0.61
N ALA A 101 -10.09 8.72 -0.79
CA ALA A 101 -10.07 7.31 -1.16
C ALA A 101 -9.33 7.06 -2.49
N VAL A 102 -9.66 7.84 -3.53
CA VAL A 102 -8.98 7.75 -4.82
C VAL A 102 -7.51 8.08 -4.69
N SER A 103 -7.17 9.15 -3.96
CA SER A 103 -5.79 9.64 -3.86
C SER A 103 -4.84 8.68 -3.15
N PHE A 104 -5.32 8.01 -2.10
CA PHE A 104 -4.53 7.00 -1.38
C PHE A 104 -4.34 5.74 -2.24
N VAL A 105 -5.41 5.26 -2.89
CA VAL A 105 -5.31 4.05 -3.73
C VAL A 105 -4.48 4.31 -5.00
N SER A 106 -4.50 5.53 -5.54
CA SER A 106 -3.63 5.93 -6.65
C SER A 106 -2.21 6.31 -6.23
N ASN A 107 -1.86 6.14 -4.94
CA ASN A 107 -0.57 6.49 -4.35
C ASN A 107 -0.14 7.95 -4.59
N THR A 108 -1.13 8.85 -4.77
CA THR A 108 -0.90 10.29 -4.93
C THR A 108 -0.80 10.98 -3.58
N ASN A 109 -1.58 10.51 -2.60
CA ASN A 109 -1.59 11.02 -1.22
C ASN A 109 -1.82 12.55 -1.15
N TRP A 110 -2.67 13.08 -2.04
CA TRP A 110 -3.18 14.43 -2.01
C TRP A 110 -4.09 14.63 -0.79
N GLN A 111 -3.92 15.76 -0.11
CA GLN A 111 -4.64 16.08 1.12
C GLN A 111 -5.42 17.37 0.92
N ALA A 112 -6.75 17.23 0.77
CA ALA A 112 -7.70 18.34 0.73
C ALA A 112 -8.38 18.58 2.10
N TYR A 113 -7.76 18.09 3.17
CA TYR A 113 -8.28 18.10 4.54
C TYR A 113 -7.12 18.33 5.52
N SER A 114 -7.42 18.82 6.73
CA SER A 114 -6.46 18.86 7.84
C SER A 114 -6.56 17.57 8.64
N GLY A 115 -5.45 16.84 8.76
CA GLY A 115 -5.34 15.63 9.59
C GLY A 115 -5.30 15.92 11.08
#